data_AF-A0A368SS34-F1
#
_entry.id   AF-A0A368SS34-F1
#
_cell.length_a   1.000
_cell.length_b   1.000
_cell.length_c   1.000
_cell.angle_alpha   90.00
_cell.angle_beta   90.00
_cell.angle_gamma   90.00
#
_symmetry.space_group_name_H-M   'P 1'
#
loop_
_entity.id
_entity.type
_entity.pdbx_description
1 polymer ?
#
loop_
_entity_poly.entity_id
_entity_poly.type
_entity_poly.pdbx_seq_one_letter_code
_entity_poly.pdbx_strand_id
1 'polypeptide(L)'
;MPTTTEPRLPLPPPPLLLLLLFAAACSCGLAGAAGGERGGGSCDLSVERGGALYSFALAAPMPAHRHGVLSEDGFYKVAVNDSTLWFQLCDEMLFNFDPPMCLNCEDCGGPLRCGTQCSALVSNNMGGYDVCTTIGSLSKSHISLIDESNPRKGIVVKMFSPKCSISVSVLCDSSVAQVPDKFVVSGRCDYATTFKHPSGCARSVSASGSGWGWLGTLFITIMSLLGGYILLGAVYRYYFLGLHSVEAIPNLDFWISLPRRIKTMFVPATRSRISYNRDGLGAYAPANH
;
A
#
# COMPACT_ATOMS: atom_id res chain seq x y z
N MET A 1 -46.69 -18.50 -46.21
CA MET A 1 -46.31 -17.08 -46.05
C MET A 1 -46.23 -16.76 -44.56
N PRO A 2 -45.20 -16.09 -44.04
CA PRO A 2 -43.81 -16.01 -44.45
C PRO A 2 -42.86 -16.66 -43.41
N THR A 3 -41.76 -17.21 -43.90
CA THR A 3 -40.61 -17.70 -43.15
C THR A 3 -39.70 -16.52 -42.78
N THR A 4 -39.53 -16.24 -41.48
CA THR A 4 -38.49 -15.31 -41.00
C THR A 4 -37.14 -16.01 -41.02
N THR A 5 -36.31 -15.62 -41.99
CA THR A 5 -34.91 -15.97 -42.10
C THR A 5 -34.09 -15.01 -41.25
N GLU A 6 -33.39 -15.54 -40.25
CA GLU A 6 -32.40 -14.79 -39.46
C GLU A 6 -31.11 -14.66 -40.32
N PRO A 7 -30.54 -13.45 -40.49
CA PRO A 7 -29.28 -13.31 -41.20
C PRO A 7 -28.13 -13.77 -40.31
N ARG A 8 -27.55 -14.94 -40.61
CA ARG A 8 -26.27 -15.35 -40.02
C ARG A 8 -25.17 -14.38 -40.49
N LEU A 9 -24.65 -13.60 -39.56
CA LEU A 9 -23.41 -12.83 -39.76
C LEU A 9 -22.28 -13.78 -40.17
N PRO A 10 -21.50 -13.49 -41.22
CA PRO A 10 -20.33 -14.27 -41.56
C PRO A 10 -19.24 -14.05 -40.51
N LEU A 11 -18.77 -15.15 -39.93
CA LEU A 11 -17.60 -15.18 -39.05
C LEU A 11 -16.38 -14.71 -39.85
N PRO A 12 -15.59 -13.72 -39.38
CA PRO A 12 -14.44 -13.23 -40.12
C PRO A 12 -13.36 -14.33 -40.22
N PRO A 13 -12.56 -14.32 -41.30
CA PRO A 13 -11.55 -15.34 -41.51
C PRO A 13 -10.51 -15.35 -40.37
N PRO A 14 -9.96 -16.53 -40.02
CA PRO A 14 -9.12 -16.75 -38.84
C PRO A 14 -7.91 -15.80 -38.66
N PRO A 15 -7.23 -15.25 -39.70
CA PRO A 15 -6.13 -14.31 -39.47
C PRO A 15 -6.56 -12.98 -38.82
N LEU A 16 -7.83 -12.58 -38.99
CA LEU A 16 -8.34 -11.30 -38.47
C LEU A 16 -8.66 -11.39 -36.96
N LEU A 17 -9.12 -12.56 -36.50
CA LEU A 17 -9.35 -12.84 -35.08
C LEU A 17 -8.02 -12.87 -34.30
N LEU A 18 -6.96 -13.40 -34.92
CA LEU A 18 -5.62 -13.45 -34.33
C LEU A 18 -4.98 -12.06 -34.23
N LEU A 19 -5.18 -11.20 -35.23
CA LEU A 19 -4.73 -9.80 -35.19
C LEU A 19 -5.46 -8.97 -34.12
N LEU A 20 -6.77 -9.20 -33.94
CA LEU A 20 -7.55 -8.53 -32.90
C LEU A 20 -7.14 -8.96 -31.48
N LEU A 21 -6.72 -10.21 -31.28
CA LEU A 21 -6.19 -10.69 -29.99
C LEU A 21 -4.80 -10.11 -29.68
N PHE A 22 -3.93 -9.93 -30.66
CA PHE A 22 -2.64 -9.26 -30.48
C PHE A 22 -2.79 -7.75 -30.21
N ALA A 23 -3.78 -7.09 -30.81
CA ALA A 23 -4.08 -5.68 -30.51
C ALA A 23 -4.60 -5.48 -29.08
N ALA A 24 -5.41 -6.42 -28.55
CA ALA A 24 -5.94 -6.37 -27.19
C ALA A 24 -4.88 -6.58 -26.09
N ALA A 25 -3.77 -7.26 -26.40
CA ALA A 25 -2.66 -7.45 -25.45
C ALA A 25 -1.73 -6.22 -25.34
N CYS A 26 -1.80 -5.28 -26.29
CA CYS A 26 -0.91 -4.11 -26.34
C CYS A 26 -1.48 -2.88 -25.61
N SER A 27 -2.78 -2.86 -25.31
CA SER A 27 -3.48 -1.72 -24.69
C SER A 27 -3.59 -1.78 -23.15
N CYS A 28 -3.14 -2.85 -22.49
CA CYS A 28 -3.15 -2.94 -21.02
C CYS A 28 -1.86 -2.43 -20.32
N GLY A 29 -0.92 -1.84 -21.06
CA GLY A 29 0.36 -1.35 -20.52
C GLY A 29 0.38 0.12 -20.07
N LEU A 30 -0.68 0.89 -20.31
CA LEU A 30 -0.71 2.34 -20.04
C LEU A 30 -1.99 2.74 -19.27
N ALA A 31 -2.18 2.16 -18.09
CA ALA A 31 -2.97 2.80 -17.04
C ALA A 31 -2.01 3.15 -15.90
N GLY A 32 -1.34 4.29 -16.06
CA GLY A 32 -0.54 4.90 -15.00
C GLY A 32 -1.40 5.04 -13.76
N ALA A 33 -0.84 4.59 -12.64
CA ALA A 33 -1.40 4.76 -11.31
C ALA A 33 -1.57 6.25 -11.01
N ALA A 34 -2.77 6.78 -11.27
CA ALA A 34 -3.26 7.95 -10.59
C ALA A 34 -3.58 7.51 -9.16
N GLY A 35 -2.71 7.88 -8.22
CA GLY A 35 -2.92 7.68 -6.79
C GLY A 35 -4.25 8.28 -6.39
N GLY A 36 -5.15 7.40 -5.94
CA GLY A 36 -6.45 7.80 -5.43
C GLY A 36 -6.30 8.53 -4.11
N GLU A 37 -6.75 9.78 -4.08
CA GLU A 37 -7.24 10.41 -2.87
C GLU A 37 -8.50 9.64 -2.43
N ARG A 38 -8.31 8.67 -1.53
CA ARG A 38 -9.38 8.08 -0.71
C ARG A 38 -9.21 8.71 0.67
N GLY A 39 -10.13 9.52 1.18
CA GLY A 39 -11.52 9.16 1.38
C GLY A 39 -11.64 8.55 2.78
N GLY A 40 -12.08 9.37 3.74
CA GLY A 40 -12.10 9.09 5.17
C GLY A 40 -12.74 7.75 5.56
N GLY A 41 -12.17 7.11 6.58
CA GLY A 41 -12.67 5.87 7.16
C GLY A 41 -11.60 4.84 7.55
N SER A 42 -10.33 5.09 7.24
CA SER A 42 -9.20 4.31 7.75
C SER A 42 -8.29 5.27 8.49
N CYS A 43 -7.95 4.97 9.74
CA CYS A 43 -7.04 5.79 10.53
C CYS A 43 -5.57 5.62 10.14
N ASP A 44 -5.37 5.43 8.83
CA ASP A 44 -4.11 5.23 8.18
C ASP A 44 -3.95 6.34 7.14
N LEU A 45 -2.79 6.96 7.13
CA LEU A 45 -2.41 7.97 6.14
C LEU A 45 -1.19 7.45 5.40
N SER A 46 -1.20 7.54 4.06
CA SER A 46 0.00 7.24 3.26
C SER A 46 0.29 8.41 2.34
N VAL A 47 1.53 8.89 2.37
CA VAL A 47 1.97 10.05 1.58
C VAL A 47 3.31 9.72 0.94
N GLU A 48 3.41 9.93 -0.37
CA GLU A 48 4.67 9.80 -1.09
C GLU A 48 5.41 11.14 -1.10
N ARG A 49 6.65 11.17 -0.60
CA ARG A 49 7.49 12.37 -0.62
C ARG A 49 8.94 12.00 -0.88
N GLY A 50 9.54 12.63 -1.89
CA GLY A 50 10.96 12.44 -2.20
C GLY A 50 11.35 11.00 -2.55
N GLY A 51 10.46 10.24 -3.21
CA GLY A 51 10.70 8.83 -3.57
C GLY A 51 10.61 7.84 -2.41
N ALA A 52 10.13 8.27 -1.24
CA ALA A 52 9.78 7.40 -0.12
C ALA A 52 8.27 7.47 0.14
N LEU A 53 7.67 6.32 0.41
CA LEU A 53 6.29 6.23 0.87
C LEU A 53 6.31 6.25 2.40
N TYR A 54 5.71 7.29 2.98
CA TYR A 54 5.51 7.42 4.42
C TYR A 54 4.11 6.91 4.77
N SER A 55 4.04 5.81 5.51
CA SER A 55 2.79 5.30 6.06
C SER A 55 2.69 5.61 7.55
N PHE A 56 1.51 6.06 7.95
CA PHE A 56 1.10 6.31 9.32
C PHE A 56 -0.07 5.41 9.60
N ALA A 57 -0.01 4.66 10.69
CA ALA A 57 -1.10 3.79 11.11
C ALA A 57 -1.41 4.09 12.58
N LEU A 58 -2.40 4.95 12.80
CA LEU A 58 -2.70 5.46 14.14
C LEU A 58 -3.30 4.40 15.05
N ALA A 59 -4.18 3.57 14.50
CA ALA A 59 -4.90 2.52 15.23
C ALA A 59 -4.17 1.17 15.24
N ALA A 60 -2.98 1.08 14.63
CA ALA A 60 -2.25 -0.17 14.56
C ALA A 60 -1.65 -0.56 15.92
N PRO A 61 -1.72 -1.85 16.31
CA PRO A 61 -1.14 -2.34 17.54
C PRO A 61 0.39 -2.25 17.51
N MET A 62 0.97 -1.77 18.61
CA MET A 62 2.42 -1.72 18.86
C MET A 62 2.78 -2.53 20.12
N PRO A 63 4.03 -2.99 20.29
CA PRO A 63 4.43 -3.83 21.42
C PRO A 63 4.10 -3.26 22.81
N ALA A 64 4.13 -1.93 22.96
CA ALA A 64 3.79 -1.23 24.19
C ALA A 64 2.38 -0.60 24.19
N HIS A 65 1.69 -0.55 23.04
CA HIS A 65 0.40 0.13 22.89
C HIS A 65 -0.52 -0.71 22.01
N ARG A 66 -1.33 -1.59 22.61
CA ARG A 66 -2.17 -2.56 21.86
C ARG A 66 -3.24 -1.89 21.00
N HIS A 67 -3.67 -0.69 21.39
CA HIS A 67 -4.70 0.08 20.69
C HIS A 67 -4.11 1.27 19.91
N GLY A 68 -2.79 1.28 19.70
CA GLY A 68 -2.12 2.39 19.00
C GLY A 68 -2.35 3.71 19.74
N VAL A 69 -2.89 4.71 19.02
CA VAL A 69 -3.21 6.04 19.56
C VAL A 69 -4.60 6.13 20.20
N LEU A 70 -5.38 5.06 20.19
CA LEU A 70 -6.68 5.06 20.86
C LEU A 70 -6.45 5.04 22.37
N SER A 71 -7.22 5.83 23.11
CA SER A 71 -7.20 5.78 24.57
C SER A 71 -7.69 4.41 25.07
N GLU A 72 -7.01 3.85 26.07
CA GLU A 72 -7.41 2.58 26.69
C GLU A 72 -8.75 2.70 27.41
N ASP A 73 -9.06 3.88 27.94
CA ASP A 73 -10.32 4.20 28.62
C ASP A 73 -11.44 4.58 27.64
N GLY A 74 -11.16 4.61 26.32
CA GLY A 74 -12.12 4.95 25.27
C GLY A 74 -12.23 6.44 24.94
N PHE A 75 -11.56 7.32 25.70
CA PHE A 75 -11.45 8.75 25.40
C PHE A 75 -10.21 9.37 26.06
N TYR A 76 -9.74 10.48 25.50
CA TYR A 76 -8.83 11.42 26.15
C TYR A 76 -9.63 12.51 26.84
N LYS A 77 -9.20 12.91 28.05
CA LYS A 77 -9.82 13.98 28.82
C LYS A 77 -8.80 15.06 29.13
N VAL A 78 -9.13 16.31 28.81
CA VAL A 78 -8.28 17.46 29.09
C VAL A 78 -9.15 18.54 29.74
N ALA A 79 -8.83 18.92 30.97
CA ALA A 79 -9.53 19.97 31.68
C ALA A 79 -8.64 21.22 31.75
N VAL A 80 -9.13 22.34 31.24
CA VAL A 80 -8.45 23.63 31.28
C VAL A 80 -9.45 24.69 31.74
N ASN A 81 -9.13 25.37 32.85
CA ASN A 81 -10.01 26.31 33.52
C ASN A 81 -11.35 25.62 33.90
N ASP A 82 -12.48 26.15 33.41
CA ASP A 82 -13.83 25.64 33.63
C ASP A 82 -14.37 24.84 32.43
N SER A 83 -13.49 24.47 31.51
CA SER A 83 -13.82 23.74 30.29
C SER A 83 -13.17 22.36 30.31
N THR A 84 -13.96 21.33 30.08
CA THR A 84 -13.48 19.96 29.94
C THR A 84 -13.69 19.47 28.51
N LEU A 85 -12.61 19.01 27.90
CA LEU A 85 -12.57 18.50 26.54
C LEU A 85 -12.41 16.98 26.58
N TRP A 86 -13.31 16.27 25.92
CA TRP A 86 -13.20 14.84 25.64
C TRP A 86 -13.05 14.60 24.15
N PHE A 87 -12.15 13.72 23.76
CA PHE A 87 -12.04 13.29 22.38
C PHE A 87 -11.44 11.90 22.26
N GLN A 88 -11.76 11.23 21.17
CA GLN A 88 -11.16 9.98 20.76
C GLN A 88 -10.72 10.13 19.31
N LEU A 89 -9.50 9.68 19.02
CA LEU A 89 -9.01 9.60 17.65
C LEU A 89 -9.45 8.28 17.03
N CYS A 90 -9.76 8.30 15.74
CA CYS A 90 -10.03 7.09 14.95
C CYS A 90 -11.29 6.31 15.29
N ASP A 91 -12.03 6.71 16.31
CA ASP A 91 -13.23 6.04 16.78
C ASP A 91 -14.19 7.05 17.43
N GLU A 92 -15.38 6.58 17.80
CA GLU A 92 -16.29 7.29 18.69
C GLU A 92 -15.83 7.15 20.14
N MET A 93 -16.15 8.12 20.98
CA MET A 93 -15.82 8.03 22.40
C MET A 93 -16.70 6.98 23.07
N LEU A 94 -16.11 6.22 24.00
CA LEU A 94 -16.82 5.20 24.76
C LEU A 94 -16.77 5.51 26.25
N PHE A 95 -17.94 5.73 26.85
CA PHE A 95 -18.08 5.92 28.30
C PHE A 95 -18.65 4.65 28.93
N ASN A 96 -17.81 3.95 29.71
CA ASN A 96 -18.22 2.72 30.39
C ASN A 96 -18.87 3.01 31.75
N PHE A 97 -18.33 3.99 32.48
CA PHE A 97 -18.83 4.48 33.76
C PHE A 97 -18.93 6.00 33.71
N ASP A 98 -19.98 6.56 34.31
CA ASP A 98 -20.20 8.01 34.48
C ASP A 98 -20.08 8.85 33.20
N PRO A 99 -21.04 8.74 32.26
CA PRO A 99 -21.07 9.63 31.10
C PRO A 99 -21.21 11.10 31.53
N PRO A 100 -20.70 12.07 30.75
CA PRO A 100 -20.82 13.48 31.05
C PRO A 100 -22.30 13.89 31.15
N MET A 101 -22.69 14.42 32.30
CA MET A 101 -24.02 14.98 32.53
C MET A 101 -24.01 16.47 32.21
N CYS A 102 -24.47 16.82 31.02
CA CYS A 102 -24.48 18.20 30.55
C CYS A 102 -25.69 18.46 29.65
N LEU A 103 -26.09 19.72 29.59
CA LEU A 103 -27.17 20.17 28.72
C LEU A 103 -26.70 20.18 27.25
N ASN A 104 -27.64 20.04 26.31
CA ASN A 104 -27.40 20.18 24.86
C ASN A 104 -26.50 19.08 24.22
N CYS A 105 -26.80 17.81 24.50
CA CYS A 105 -26.07 16.66 23.94
C CYS A 105 -26.84 15.82 22.92
N GLU A 106 -27.83 16.41 22.25
CA GLU A 106 -28.67 15.70 21.26
C GLU A 106 -27.85 15.13 20.10
N ASP A 107 -26.85 15.88 19.63
CA ASP A 107 -26.01 15.51 18.49
C ASP A 107 -24.87 14.52 18.83
N CYS A 108 -24.79 14.04 20.07
CA CYS A 108 -23.74 13.11 20.52
C CYS A 108 -24.28 12.08 21.53
N GLY A 109 -25.31 11.32 21.13
CA GLY A 109 -25.84 10.20 21.93
C GLY A 109 -27.00 10.56 22.86
N GLY A 110 -27.40 11.84 22.90
CA GLY A 110 -28.56 12.31 23.66
C GLY A 110 -28.29 12.51 25.15
N PRO A 111 -29.33 12.86 25.94
CA PRO A 111 -29.16 13.25 27.34
C PRO A 111 -28.80 12.09 28.28
N LEU A 112 -29.10 10.84 27.92
CA LEU A 112 -28.84 9.66 28.77
C LEU A 112 -27.45 9.05 28.54
N ARG A 113 -26.89 9.18 27.33
CA ARG A 113 -25.60 8.61 26.93
C ARG A 113 -24.77 9.63 26.16
N CYS A 114 -24.69 10.83 26.71
CA CYS A 114 -23.91 11.90 26.12
C CYS A 114 -22.46 11.47 25.94
N GLY A 115 -21.90 11.69 24.76
CA GLY A 115 -20.53 11.33 24.42
C GLY A 115 -20.39 10.07 23.59
N THR A 116 -21.40 9.20 23.44
CA THR A 116 -21.20 7.87 22.81
C THR A 116 -21.39 7.83 21.29
N GLN A 117 -21.78 8.92 20.64
CA GLN A 117 -22.01 8.97 19.17
C GLN A 117 -21.21 10.09 18.49
N CYS A 118 -20.17 10.59 19.16
CA CYS A 118 -19.26 11.55 18.58
C CYS A 118 -17.84 11.24 18.98
N SER A 119 -16.89 11.78 18.23
CA SER A 119 -15.46 11.59 18.49
C SER A 119 -14.87 12.71 19.33
N ALA A 120 -15.56 13.85 19.47
CA ALA A 120 -15.10 14.93 20.34
C ALA A 120 -16.24 15.80 20.87
N LEU A 121 -16.15 16.13 22.16
CA LEU A 121 -17.13 16.87 22.95
C LEU A 121 -16.41 17.84 23.89
N VAL A 122 -16.95 19.03 24.05
CA VAL A 122 -16.50 19.99 25.09
C VAL A 122 -17.65 20.30 26.02
N SER A 123 -17.37 20.33 27.31
CA SER A 123 -18.26 20.87 28.35
C SER A 123 -17.67 22.18 28.84
N ASN A 124 -18.52 23.21 28.90
CA ASN A 124 -18.18 24.49 29.52
C ASN A 124 -19.13 24.73 30.70
N ASN A 125 -18.58 25.04 31.87
CA ASN A 125 -19.40 25.41 33.02
C ASN A 125 -19.89 26.85 32.86
N MET A 126 -21.21 27.04 32.78
CA MET A 126 -21.83 28.37 32.74
C MET A 126 -22.72 28.54 33.97
N GLY A 127 -22.24 29.26 34.97
CA GLY A 127 -23.07 29.60 36.14
C GLY A 127 -23.46 28.40 37.01
N GLY A 128 -22.61 27.38 37.10
CA GLY A 128 -22.80 26.22 37.98
C GLY A 128 -23.42 24.99 37.31
N TYR A 129 -23.73 25.05 36.01
CA TYR A 129 -24.13 23.88 35.22
C TYR A 129 -23.26 23.71 33.98
N ASP A 130 -23.08 22.46 33.58
CA ASP A 130 -22.26 22.07 32.44
C ASP A 130 -23.08 22.04 31.15
N VAL A 131 -22.61 22.78 30.13
CA VAL A 131 -23.20 22.78 28.80
C VAL A 131 -22.25 22.12 27.81
N CYS A 132 -22.75 21.08 27.15
CA CYS A 132 -21.99 20.35 26.16
C CYS A 132 -22.18 20.89 24.75
N THR A 133 -21.10 20.78 23.98
CA THR A 133 -21.07 21.10 22.56
C THR A 133 -20.28 20.03 21.83
N THR A 134 -20.91 19.39 20.85
CA THR A 134 -20.23 18.44 19.95
C THR A 134 -19.30 19.21 19.02
N ILE A 135 -18.02 18.86 19.01
CA ILE A 135 -17.00 19.57 18.23
C ILE A 135 -16.34 18.70 17.15
N GLY A 136 -16.56 17.39 17.16
CA GLY A 136 -16.04 16.48 16.15
C GLY A 136 -16.84 15.20 16.01
N SER A 137 -16.96 14.71 14.77
CA SER A 137 -17.56 13.41 14.44
C SER A 137 -16.59 12.58 13.61
N LEU A 138 -16.62 11.26 13.79
CA LEU A 138 -15.82 10.29 13.04
C LEU A 138 -16.04 10.42 11.52
N SER A 139 -17.30 10.63 11.12
CA SER A 139 -17.71 10.76 9.71
C SER A 139 -17.09 11.96 9.00
N LYS A 140 -16.70 13.00 9.75
CA LYS A 140 -16.10 14.24 9.24
C LYS A 140 -14.71 14.42 9.86
N SER A 141 -13.87 13.39 9.72
CA SER A 141 -12.47 13.43 10.12
C SER A 141 -11.55 13.47 8.91
N HIS A 142 -10.49 14.27 9.00
CA HIS A 142 -9.46 14.41 7.99
C HIS A 142 -8.08 14.29 8.66
N ILE A 143 -7.19 13.51 8.07
CA ILE A 143 -5.82 13.31 8.57
C ILE A 143 -4.87 13.98 7.59
N SER A 144 -3.99 14.85 8.08
CA SER A 144 -2.96 15.50 7.27
C SER A 144 -1.62 15.52 8.00
N LEU A 145 -0.56 15.88 7.29
CA LEU A 145 0.76 16.06 7.90
C LEU A 145 0.79 17.35 8.74
N ILE A 146 1.55 17.35 9.83
CA ILE A 146 1.83 18.59 10.60
C ILE A 146 2.70 19.53 9.76
N ASP A 147 3.62 18.97 8.99
CA ASP A 147 4.58 19.70 8.18
C ASP A 147 4.80 18.92 6.88
N GLU A 148 4.39 19.51 5.74
CA GLU A 148 4.54 18.91 4.43
C GLU A 148 6.01 18.76 4.01
N SER A 149 6.89 19.62 4.54
CA SER A 149 8.33 19.56 4.25
C SER A 149 9.02 18.42 5.02
N ASN A 150 8.50 18.09 6.20
CA ASN A 150 9.05 17.07 7.08
C ASN A 150 7.97 16.11 7.60
N PRO A 151 7.67 15.02 6.85
CA PRO A 151 6.66 14.04 7.25
C PRO A 151 7.03 13.27 8.54
N ARG A 152 8.29 13.35 9.01
CA ARG A 152 8.70 12.69 10.27
C ARG A 152 8.23 13.41 11.52
N LYS A 153 7.79 14.67 11.41
CA LYS A 153 7.34 15.47 12.55
C LYS A 153 6.06 14.91 13.19
N GLY A 154 5.18 14.32 12.39
CA GLY A 154 3.93 13.72 12.82
C GLY A 154 2.75 14.17 11.97
N ILE A 155 1.55 13.89 12.47
CA ILE A 155 0.29 14.09 11.75
C ILE A 155 -0.71 14.87 12.60
N VAL A 156 -1.65 15.52 11.94
CA VAL A 156 -2.76 16.22 12.56
C VAL A 156 -4.06 15.57 12.11
N VAL A 157 -4.89 15.22 13.09
CA VAL A 157 -6.25 14.71 12.87
C VAL A 157 -7.20 15.87 13.13
N LYS A 158 -7.88 16.32 12.08
CA LYS A 158 -8.88 17.38 12.17
C LYS A 158 -10.27 16.77 12.07
N MET A 159 -11.08 16.98 13.09
CA MET A 159 -12.47 16.54 13.15
C MET A 159 -13.39 17.75 13.08
N PHE A 160 -14.52 17.58 12.42
CA PHE A 160 -15.47 18.67 12.18
C PHE A 160 -16.86 18.33 12.73
N SER A 161 -17.50 19.36 13.26
CA SER A 161 -18.91 19.44 13.65
C SER A 161 -19.57 20.58 12.85
N PRO A 162 -20.90 20.65 12.70
CA PRO A 162 -21.55 21.71 11.93
C PRO A 162 -21.18 23.14 12.36
N LYS A 163 -20.80 23.35 13.61
CA LYS A 163 -20.50 24.68 14.19
C LYS A 163 -19.06 24.87 14.64
N CYS A 164 -18.31 23.78 14.81
CA CYS A 164 -17.04 23.76 15.52
C CYS A 164 -16.07 22.77 14.89
N SER A 165 -14.78 22.94 15.14
CA SER A 165 -13.77 21.97 14.73
C SER A 165 -12.75 21.72 15.82
N ILE A 166 -12.11 20.55 15.77
CA ILE A 166 -10.99 20.23 16.64
C ILE A 166 -9.84 19.70 15.79
N SER A 167 -8.64 20.19 16.09
CA SER A 167 -7.38 19.77 15.50
C SER A 167 -6.51 19.13 16.57
N VAL A 168 -6.17 17.86 16.38
CA VAL A 168 -5.37 17.08 17.31
C VAL A 168 -4.06 16.76 16.63
N SER A 169 -2.97 17.37 17.09
CA SER A 169 -1.64 17.13 16.53
C SER A 169 -0.94 16.02 17.31
N VAL A 170 -0.64 14.91 16.64
CA VAL A 170 0.11 13.78 17.18
C VAL A 170 1.55 13.91 16.71
N LEU A 171 2.41 14.39 17.61
CA LEU A 171 3.83 14.53 17.37
C LEU A 171 4.53 13.18 17.51
N CYS A 172 5.44 12.89 16.59
CA CYS A 172 6.26 11.67 16.67
C CYS A 172 7.25 11.78 17.83
N ASP A 173 7.10 10.87 18.80
CA ASP A 173 8.10 10.60 19.83
C ASP A 173 8.20 9.09 19.97
N SER A 174 9.35 8.52 19.61
CA SER A 174 9.57 7.08 19.63
C SER A 174 9.78 6.51 21.04
N SER A 175 9.98 7.38 22.03
CA SER A 175 10.42 6.99 23.38
C SER A 175 9.33 7.11 24.44
N VAL A 176 8.44 8.10 24.32
CA VAL A 176 7.43 8.39 25.35
C VAL A 176 6.08 8.71 24.71
N ALA A 177 5.03 8.02 25.18
CA ALA A 177 3.66 8.44 24.97
C ALA A 177 3.27 9.43 26.06
N GLN A 178 3.03 10.68 25.68
CA GLN A 178 2.55 11.73 26.58
C GLN A 178 1.10 12.02 26.22
N VAL A 179 0.22 11.94 27.23
CA VAL A 179 -1.20 12.30 27.10
C VAL A 179 -1.31 13.83 26.97
N PRO A 180 -2.30 14.36 26.23
CA PRO A 180 -2.48 15.80 26.12
C PRO A 180 -2.88 16.43 27.46
N ASP A 181 -2.10 17.40 27.91
CA ASP A 181 -2.36 18.11 29.19
C ASP A 181 -3.07 19.45 29.00
N LYS A 182 -3.04 20.01 27.78
CA LYS A 182 -3.55 21.37 27.49
C LYS A 182 -4.21 21.40 26.13
N PHE A 183 -5.19 22.28 25.98
CA PHE A 183 -5.76 22.65 24.70
C PHE A 183 -5.81 24.17 24.57
N VAL A 184 -5.75 24.64 23.33
CA VAL A 184 -5.86 26.05 22.96
C VAL A 184 -7.13 26.21 22.13
N VAL A 185 -7.89 27.26 22.41
CA VAL A 185 -9.03 27.63 21.58
C VAL A 185 -8.59 28.73 20.64
N SER A 186 -8.73 28.48 19.34
CA SER A 186 -8.49 29.44 18.27
C SER A 186 -9.84 29.94 17.73
N GLY A 187 -9.94 31.24 17.48
CA GLY A 187 -11.17 31.85 16.94
C GLY A 187 -12.37 31.69 17.88
N ARG A 188 -13.52 31.26 17.34
CA ARG A 188 -14.79 31.13 18.08
C ARG A 188 -15.06 29.71 18.59
N CYS A 189 -14.69 28.67 17.84
CA CYS A 189 -14.96 27.28 18.19
C CYS A 189 -14.00 26.29 17.52
N ASP A 190 -12.73 26.69 17.36
CA ASP A 190 -11.69 25.81 16.82
C ASP A 190 -10.75 25.39 17.95
N TYR A 191 -10.85 24.14 18.36
CA TYR A 191 -10.02 23.58 19.43
C TYR A 191 -8.74 23.01 18.83
N ALA A 192 -7.61 23.24 19.50
CA ALA A 192 -6.32 22.70 19.12
C ALA A 192 -5.68 22.03 20.33
N THR A 193 -5.28 20.77 20.18
CA THR A 193 -4.52 20.05 21.21
C THR A 193 -3.36 19.32 20.56
N THR A 194 -2.30 19.14 21.34
CA THR A 194 -1.06 18.53 20.86
C THR A 194 -0.58 17.53 21.89
N PHE A 195 -0.19 16.35 21.45
CA PHE A 195 0.43 15.36 22.31
C PHE A 195 1.43 14.50 21.56
N LYS A 196 2.23 13.73 22.30
CA LYS A 196 3.33 12.94 21.74
C LYS A 196 2.98 11.47 21.81
N HIS A 197 3.11 10.76 20.70
CA HIS A 197 2.83 9.33 20.67
C HIS A 197 3.71 8.60 19.65
N PRO A 198 4.19 7.37 19.96
CA PRO A 198 4.96 6.57 19.01
C PRO A 198 4.17 6.23 17.73
N SER A 199 2.83 6.11 17.79
CA SER A 199 1.98 5.91 16.59
C SER A 199 2.01 7.10 15.62
N GLY A 200 2.43 8.29 16.07
CA GLY A 200 2.59 9.45 15.20
C GLY A 200 3.84 9.37 14.31
N CYS A 201 4.71 8.39 14.53
CA CYS A 201 5.94 8.22 13.76
C CYS A 201 5.69 7.53 12.43
N ALA A 202 6.16 8.16 11.35
CA ALA A 202 6.03 7.63 10.00
C ALA A 202 6.89 6.38 9.81
N ARG A 203 6.30 5.33 9.23
CA ARG A 203 7.04 4.21 8.68
C ARG A 203 7.38 4.52 7.23
N SER A 204 8.63 4.91 6.98
CA SER A 204 9.10 5.14 5.61
C SER A 204 9.54 3.81 4.99
N VAL A 205 8.87 3.40 3.93
CA VAL A 205 9.43 2.43 3.00
C VAL A 205 9.98 3.26 1.84
N SER A 206 11.31 3.23 1.66
CA SER A 206 11.86 3.76 0.41
C SER A 206 11.16 3.03 -0.72
N ALA A 207 10.60 3.74 -1.69
CA ALA A 207 10.24 3.17 -2.98
C ALA A 207 11.55 2.86 -3.73
N SER A 208 12.40 2.04 -3.11
CA SER A 208 13.38 1.24 -3.80
C SER A 208 12.54 0.25 -4.59
N GLY A 209 12.07 0.71 -5.75
CA GLY A 209 11.59 -0.15 -6.79
C GLY A 209 12.68 -1.17 -7.02
N SER A 210 12.50 -2.35 -6.41
CA SER A 210 13.32 -3.51 -6.70
C SER A 210 13.35 -3.61 -8.22
N GLY A 211 14.53 -3.37 -8.80
CA GLY A 211 14.77 -3.23 -10.23
C GLY A 211 14.62 -4.55 -10.99
N TRP A 212 13.50 -5.24 -10.77
CA TRP A 212 13.14 -6.51 -11.38
C TRP A 212 12.01 -6.37 -12.41
N GLY A 213 11.37 -5.19 -12.48
CA GLY A 213 10.29 -4.92 -13.44
C GLY A 213 10.73 -5.11 -14.90
N TRP A 214 11.86 -4.52 -15.30
CA TRP A 214 12.39 -4.63 -16.67
C TRP A 214 12.71 -6.07 -17.11
N LEU A 215 13.25 -6.90 -16.20
CA LEU A 215 13.52 -8.32 -16.42
C LEU A 215 12.23 -9.11 -16.61
N GLY A 216 11.19 -8.80 -15.80
CA GLY A 216 9.86 -9.38 -15.96
C GLY A 216 9.22 -9.01 -17.29
N THR A 217 9.26 -7.74 -17.66
CA THR A 217 8.74 -7.27 -18.95
C THR A 217 9.46 -7.93 -20.12
N LEU A 218 10.80 -7.99 -20.09
CA LEU A 218 11.60 -8.69 -21.12
C LEU A 218 11.24 -10.17 -21.22
N PHE A 219 11.10 -10.88 -20.10
CA PHE A 219 10.74 -12.29 -20.09
C PHE A 219 9.35 -12.53 -20.69
N ILE A 220 8.37 -11.69 -20.34
CA ILE A 220 7.01 -11.75 -20.90
C ILE A 220 7.07 -11.49 -22.40
N THR A 221 7.77 -10.45 -22.86
CA THR A 221 7.93 -10.14 -24.29
C THR A 221 8.57 -11.30 -25.07
N ILE A 222 9.62 -11.93 -24.52
CA ILE A 222 10.30 -13.08 -25.13
C ILE A 222 9.33 -14.28 -25.25
N MET A 223 8.58 -14.59 -24.20
CA MET A 223 7.58 -15.67 -24.23
C MET A 223 6.44 -15.38 -25.20
N SER A 224 5.99 -14.13 -25.30
CA SER A 224 4.95 -13.72 -26.26
C SER A 224 5.41 -13.84 -27.71
N LEU A 225 6.64 -13.40 -28.03
CA LEU A 225 7.22 -13.55 -29.37
C LEU A 225 7.44 -15.02 -29.73
N LEU A 226 7.91 -15.82 -28.77
CA LEU A 226 8.11 -17.25 -28.96
C LEU A 226 6.77 -17.99 -29.20
N GLY A 227 5.77 -17.69 -28.38
CA GLY A 227 4.42 -18.25 -28.54
C GLY A 227 3.81 -17.88 -29.88
N GLY A 228 3.94 -16.61 -30.30
CA GLY A 228 3.51 -16.15 -31.62
C GLY A 228 4.22 -16.88 -32.77
N TYR A 229 5.54 -17.05 -32.69
CA TYR A 229 6.34 -17.76 -33.68
C TYR A 229 5.90 -19.23 -33.84
N ILE A 230 5.71 -19.94 -32.72
CA ILE A 230 5.29 -21.35 -32.74
C ILE A 230 3.87 -21.48 -33.29
N LEU A 231 2.93 -20.62 -32.85
CA LEU A 231 1.55 -20.64 -33.32
C LEU A 231 1.45 -20.34 -34.81
N LEU A 232 2.09 -19.27 -35.29
CA LEU A 232 2.02 -18.87 -36.69
C LEU A 232 2.68 -19.90 -37.61
N GLY A 233 3.82 -20.48 -37.19
CA GLY A 233 4.51 -21.52 -37.92
C GLY A 233 3.76 -22.86 -37.94
N ALA A 234 3.07 -23.22 -36.85
CA ALA A 234 2.22 -24.41 -36.80
C ALA A 234 0.99 -24.28 -37.70
N VAL A 235 0.31 -23.12 -37.69
CA VAL A 235 -0.82 -22.85 -38.59
C VAL A 235 -0.37 -22.90 -40.06
N TYR A 236 0.77 -22.28 -40.39
CA TYR A 236 1.30 -22.31 -41.75
C TYR A 236 1.59 -23.74 -42.23
N ARG A 237 2.27 -24.55 -41.42
CA ARG A 237 2.60 -25.94 -41.78
C ARG A 237 1.39 -26.87 -41.80
N TYR A 238 0.43 -26.65 -40.91
CA TYR A 238 -0.79 -27.46 -40.85
C TYR A 238 -1.69 -27.22 -42.08
N TYR A 239 -1.91 -25.96 -42.45
CA TYR A 239 -2.84 -25.64 -43.55
C TYR A 239 -2.19 -25.68 -44.94
N PHE A 240 -0.94 -25.25 -45.10
CA PHE A 240 -0.30 -25.18 -46.42
C PHE A 240 0.53 -26.42 -46.79
N LEU A 241 1.03 -27.17 -45.82
CA LEU A 241 1.88 -28.35 -46.05
C LEU A 241 1.19 -29.69 -45.71
N GLY A 242 -0.01 -29.66 -45.13
CA GLY A 242 -0.82 -30.85 -44.83
C GLY A 242 -0.18 -31.81 -43.81
N LEU A 243 0.82 -31.34 -43.06
CA LEU A 243 1.53 -32.17 -42.07
C LEU A 243 0.73 -32.23 -40.77
N HIS A 244 0.23 -33.43 -40.46
CA HIS A 244 -0.56 -33.71 -39.27
C HIS A 244 0.24 -34.55 -38.28
N SER A 245 1.07 -33.92 -37.45
CA SER A 245 1.67 -34.48 -36.23
C SER A 245 2.71 -33.50 -35.62
N VAL A 246 3.57 -33.99 -34.73
CA VAL A 246 4.62 -33.28 -33.96
C VAL A 246 5.57 -32.46 -34.85
N GLU A 247 5.62 -32.73 -36.15
CA GLU A 247 6.40 -32.00 -37.16
C GLU A 247 5.83 -30.61 -37.54
N ALA A 248 4.63 -30.27 -37.04
CA ALA A 248 4.05 -28.93 -37.22
C ALA A 248 4.86 -27.83 -36.52
N ILE A 249 5.69 -28.16 -35.53
CA ILE A 249 6.51 -27.20 -34.80
C ILE A 249 7.71 -26.75 -35.67
N PRO A 250 7.89 -25.43 -35.90
CA PRO A 250 9.06 -24.91 -36.60
C PRO A 250 10.37 -25.22 -35.85
N ASN A 251 11.39 -25.70 -36.57
CA ASN A 251 12.74 -25.96 -36.03
C ASN A 251 12.79 -26.91 -34.82
N LEU A 252 12.03 -28.03 -34.86
CA LEU A 252 11.95 -29.02 -33.78
C LEU A 252 13.32 -29.53 -33.28
N ASP A 253 14.26 -29.78 -34.19
CA ASP A 253 15.62 -30.25 -33.87
C ASP A 253 16.39 -29.26 -32.97
N PHE A 254 16.17 -27.97 -33.20
CA PHE A 254 16.75 -26.92 -32.37
C PHE A 254 16.18 -26.98 -30.95
N TRP A 255 14.85 -27.08 -30.81
CA TRP A 255 14.16 -27.16 -29.51
C TRP A 255 14.54 -28.39 -28.70
N ILE A 256 14.71 -29.54 -29.35
CA ILE A 256 15.15 -30.79 -28.70
C ILE A 256 16.62 -30.70 -28.24
N SER A 257 17.44 -29.91 -28.93
CA SER A 257 18.85 -29.70 -28.58
C SER A 257 19.06 -28.68 -27.45
N LEU A 258 18.07 -27.81 -27.19
CA LEU A 258 18.20 -26.66 -26.30
C LEU A 258 18.46 -27.05 -24.82
N PRO A 259 17.77 -28.04 -24.22
CA PRO A 259 18.04 -28.45 -22.84
C PRO A 259 19.45 -29.01 -22.64
N ARG A 260 20.03 -29.63 -23.69
CA ARG A 260 21.41 -30.15 -23.66
C ARG A 260 22.44 -29.02 -23.64
N ARG A 261 22.20 -27.94 -24.40
CA ARG A 261 23.10 -26.77 -24.45
C ARG A 261 23.04 -25.89 -23.19
N ILE A 262 21.89 -25.82 -22.51
CA ILE A 262 21.78 -25.08 -21.25
C ILE A 262 22.52 -25.83 -20.12
N LYS A 263 22.41 -27.17 -20.09
CA LYS A 263 23.15 -27.99 -19.12
C LYS A 263 24.66 -27.79 -19.20
N THR A 264 25.24 -27.60 -20.38
CA THR A 264 26.68 -27.36 -20.54
C THR A 264 27.15 -25.99 -20.04
N MET A 265 26.25 -25.00 -19.92
CA MET A 265 26.60 -23.67 -19.39
C MET A 265 26.51 -23.57 -17.86
N PHE A 266 25.68 -24.41 -17.22
CA PHE A 266 25.46 -24.39 -15.77
C PHE A 266 26.30 -25.42 -14.98
N VAL A 267 27.18 -26.19 -15.65
CA VAL A 267 28.21 -26.96 -14.95
C VAL A 267 29.30 -25.97 -14.50
N PRO A 268 29.48 -25.74 -13.18
CA PRO A 268 30.58 -24.92 -12.71
C PRO A 268 31.87 -25.59 -13.14
N ALA A 269 32.80 -24.83 -13.72
CA ALA A 269 34.16 -25.30 -13.96
C ALA A 269 34.85 -25.54 -12.60
N THR A 270 34.58 -26.68 -11.96
CA THR A 270 35.46 -27.24 -10.93
C THR A 270 36.73 -27.68 -11.64
N ARG A 271 37.57 -26.70 -11.96
CA ARG A 271 38.89 -26.87 -12.52
C ARG A 271 39.76 -27.50 -11.44
N SER A 272 39.80 -28.83 -11.39
CA SER A 272 40.85 -29.56 -10.68
C SER A 272 42.19 -29.15 -11.30
N ARG A 273 42.95 -28.31 -10.60
CA ARG A 273 44.36 -28.09 -10.93
C ARG A 273 45.13 -29.36 -10.54
N ILE A 274 45.22 -30.31 -11.45
CA ILE A 274 46.27 -31.34 -11.40
C ILE A 274 47.57 -30.63 -11.79
N SER A 275 48.42 -30.37 -10.80
CA SER A 275 49.76 -29.83 -10.99
C SER A 275 50.69 -30.96 -11.43
N TYR A 276 50.94 -31.07 -12.73
CA TYR A 276 52.07 -31.85 -13.24
C TYR A 276 53.35 -31.04 -12.99
N ASN A 277 54.15 -31.48 -12.02
CA ASN A 277 55.43 -30.88 -11.70
C ASN A 277 56.47 -31.45 -12.69
N ARG A 278 56.97 -30.60 -13.58
CA ARG A 278 58.07 -30.94 -14.49
C ARG A 278 58.89 -29.68 -14.68
N ASP A 279 60.01 -29.58 -13.95
CA ASP A 279 61.23 -28.89 -14.36
C ASP A 279 62.38 -29.12 -13.36
N GLY A 280 63.59 -29.31 -13.88
CA GLY A 280 64.86 -29.46 -13.13
C GLY A 280 65.80 -30.53 -13.71
N LEU A 281 66.25 -30.40 -14.96
CA LEU A 281 67.63 -30.03 -15.35
C LEU A 281 68.77 -30.91 -14.79
N GLY A 282 69.58 -31.49 -15.68
CA GLY A 282 70.91 -32.02 -15.31
C GLY A 282 71.50 -33.00 -16.31
N ALA A 283 72.04 -32.50 -17.42
CA ALA A 283 72.86 -33.27 -18.35
C ALA A 283 74.24 -33.58 -17.75
N TYR A 284 74.67 -34.85 -17.79
CA TYR A 284 76.06 -35.25 -18.06
C TYR A 284 76.05 -36.68 -18.64
N ALA A 285 76.84 -36.86 -19.70
CA ALA A 285 77.00 -38.09 -20.48
C ALA A 285 78.17 -38.95 -19.92
N PRO A 286 78.61 -40.06 -20.55
CA PRO A 286 78.83 -41.36 -19.90
C PRO A 286 80.31 -41.73 -19.68
N ALA A 287 80.59 -42.74 -18.84
CA ALA A 287 81.72 -43.67 -19.01
C ALA A 287 81.68 -44.84 -18.00
N ASN A 288 81.81 -46.04 -18.57
CA ASN A 288 82.23 -47.33 -18.02
C ASN A 288 82.93 -47.37 -16.65
N HIS A 289 82.47 -48.30 -15.79
CA HIS A 289 83.24 -49.49 -15.38
C HIS A 289 82.30 -50.59 -14.91
#